data_AF-A0A8B6CUW5-F1
#
_entry.id   AF-A0A8B6CUW5-F1
#
_cell.length_a   1.000
_cell.length_b   1.000
_cell.length_c   1.000
_cell.angle_alpha   90.00
_cell.angle_beta   90.00
_cell.angle_gamma   90.00
#
_symmetry.space_group_name_H-M   'P 1'
#
loop_
_entity.id
_entity.type
_entity.pdbx_description
1 polymer ?
#
loop_
_entity_poly.entity_id
_entity_poly.type
_entity_poly.pdbx_seq_one_letter_code
_entity_poly.pdbx_strand_id
1 'polypeptide(L)'
;LRGFMIAAMMSAIMSSLTSIFNSASTVFTMDIWRRVRTKSTQKELLIVGRLFIVLMCTLSILWIPLVKSAQGGKLFTYMVVVEGYLGSPLGVLFLTSIFWKGTTEAGAFWGLLIGHVVGGTRLILEFVYPAPACGEPETRPEILYKLHPMYFIPLLLVLTAAAIVVISMFTTKRTEAELVGVTWWTRYDPYTVNRKDKVGEDHITIKEGCDSGDQRQSGGLCSRFVVFLFGSNDSHLTQEIQVADRKTFLQEKRLWRIFLNLLAVFLIAIIAFLCGFYH
;
A
#
# COMPACT_ATOMS: atom_id res chain seq x y z
N LEU A 1 28.43 -29.11 6.93
CA LEU A 1 27.86 -28.19 5.92
C LEU A 1 26.35 -28.35 5.71
N ARG A 2 25.81 -29.54 5.42
CA ARG A 2 24.37 -29.72 5.11
C ARG A 2 23.41 -29.18 6.20
N GLY A 3 23.69 -29.47 7.48
CA GLY A 3 22.87 -28.94 8.59
C GLY A 3 22.95 -27.42 8.76
N PHE A 4 24.13 -26.83 8.51
CA PHE A 4 24.31 -25.37 8.55
C PHE A 4 23.48 -24.67 7.45
N MET A 5 23.45 -25.22 6.23
CA MET A 5 22.66 -24.67 5.13
C MET A 5 21.16 -24.72 5.42
N ILE A 6 20.65 -25.85 5.95
CA ILE A 6 19.23 -25.98 6.30
C ILE A 6 18.85 -25.01 7.42
N ALA A 7 19.69 -24.87 8.45
CA ALA A 7 19.46 -23.92 9.53
C ALA A 7 19.43 -22.47 9.04
N ALA A 8 20.35 -22.10 8.13
CA ALA A 8 20.37 -20.77 7.53
C ALA A 8 19.11 -20.48 6.70
N MET A 9 18.64 -21.45 5.89
CA MET A 9 17.40 -21.30 5.11
C MET A 9 16.16 -21.18 5.99
N MET A 10 16.06 -21.99 7.05
CA MET A 10 14.94 -21.89 8.00
C MET A 10 14.94 -20.55 8.72
N SER A 11 16.11 -20.05 9.14
CA SER A 11 16.26 -18.74 9.77
C SER A 11 15.81 -17.61 8.83
N ALA A 12 16.23 -17.67 7.56
CA ALA A 12 15.83 -16.70 6.54
C ALA A 12 14.30 -16.67 6.33
N ILE A 13 13.67 -17.85 6.22
CA ILE A 13 12.21 -17.96 6.07
C ILE A 13 11.47 -17.43 7.30
N MET A 14 11.93 -17.77 8.51
CA MET A 14 11.33 -17.29 9.75
C MET A 14 11.41 -15.76 9.86
N SER A 15 12.52 -15.16 9.42
CA SER A 15 12.69 -13.71 9.38
C SER A 15 11.70 -13.03 8.43
N SER A 16 11.57 -13.54 7.19
CA SER A 16 10.60 -13.02 6.22
C SER A 16 9.16 -13.14 6.72
N LEU A 17 8.78 -14.29 7.28
CA LEU A 17 7.45 -14.51 7.85
C LEU A 17 7.17 -13.55 9.02
N THR A 18 8.13 -13.38 9.93
CA THR A 18 7.99 -12.46 11.07
C THR A 18 7.80 -11.02 10.58
N SER A 19 8.54 -10.59 9.55
CA SER A 19 8.41 -9.27 8.96
C SER A 19 7.03 -9.03 8.34
N ILE A 20 6.53 -10.00 7.55
CA ILE A 20 5.21 -9.93 6.92
C ILE A 20 4.11 -9.85 7.97
N PHE A 21 4.14 -10.71 9.00
CA PHE A 21 3.13 -10.70 10.06
C PHE A 21 3.16 -9.42 10.90
N ASN A 22 4.35 -8.89 11.20
CA ASN A 22 4.48 -7.64 11.93
C ASN A 22 3.92 -6.45 11.12
N SER A 23 4.27 -6.36 9.83
CA SER A 23 3.74 -5.34 8.93
C SER A 23 2.21 -5.42 8.80
N ALA A 24 1.67 -6.62 8.57
CA ALA A 24 0.23 -6.84 8.48
C ALA A 24 -0.50 -6.49 9.78
N SER A 25 0.09 -6.83 10.94
CA SER A 25 -0.48 -6.46 12.24
C SER A 25 -0.50 -4.95 12.46
N THR A 26 0.51 -4.23 11.96
CA THR A 26 0.58 -2.77 12.04
C THR A 26 -0.48 -2.12 11.15
N VAL A 27 -0.62 -2.59 9.91
CA VAL A 27 -1.67 -2.14 8.99
C VAL A 27 -3.05 -2.41 9.60
N PHE A 28 -3.29 -3.61 10.14
CA PHE A 28 -4.58 -3.92 10.77
C PHE A 28 -4.87 -3.04 11.99
N THR A 29 -3.89 -2.87 12.87
CA THR A 29 -4.08 -2.09 14.10
C THR A 29 -4.22 -0.59 13.82
N MET A 30 -3.43 -0.03 12.91
CA MET A 30 -3.46 1.39 12.59
C MET A 30 -4.60 1.77 11.65
N ASP A 31 -4.86 0.97 10.61
CA ASP A 31 -5.80 1.36 9.55
C ASP A 31 -7.22 0.88 9.83
N ILE A 32 -7.39 -0.25 10.52
CA ILE A 32 -8.72 -0.83 10.78
C ILE A 32 -9.11 -0.60 12.24
N TRP A 33 -8.30 -1.05 13.21
CA TRP A 33 -8.68 -1.02 14.62
C TRP A 33 -8.89 0.40 15.16
N ARG A 34 -8.02 1.36 14.82
CA ARG A 34 -8.19 2.76 15.23
C ARG A 34 -9.40 3.45 14.59
N ARG A 35 -9.81 3.04 13.39
CA ARG A 35 -11.03 3.57 12.74
C ARG A 35 -12.29 3.05 13.43
N VAL A 36 -12.30 1.78 13.82
CA VAL A 36 -13.45 1.16 14.52
C VAL A 36 -13.52 1.62 15.99
N ARG A 37 -12.37 1.78 16.66
CA ARG A 37 -12.29 2.20 18.05
C ARG A 37 -11.38 3.42 18.21
N THR A 38 -11.97 4.60 18.06
CA THR A 38 -11.28 5.91 18.09
C THR A 38 -10.55 6.22 19.40
N LYS A 39 -10.89 5.54 20.52
CA LYS A 39 -10.25 5.70 21.85
C LYS A 39 -9.40 4.48 22.27
N SER A 40 -8.64 3.88 21.36
CA SER A 40 -7.78 2.73 21.69
C SER A 40 -6.54 3.14 22.50
N THR A 41 -6.28 2.47 23.62
CA THR A 41 -5.04 2.69 24.40
C THR A 41 -3.85 1.98 23.71
N GLN A 42 -2.62 2.50 23.84
CA GLN A 42 -1.41 1.88 23.26
C GLN A 42 -1.25 0.39 23.64
N LYS A 43 -1.56 0.03 24.89
CA LYS A 43 -1.51 -1.36 25.37
C LYS A 43 -2.51 -2.27 24.64
N GLU A 44 -3.71 -1.76 24.35
CA GLU A 44 -4.74 -2.49 23.62
C GLU A 44 -4.30 -2.78 22.19
N LEU A 45 -3.69 -1.80 21.52
CA LEU A 45 -3.19 -1.93 20.15
C LEU A 45 -2.15 -3.05 20.03
N LEU A 46 -1.25 -3.16 21.02
CA LEU A 46 -0.23 -4.21 21.06
C LEU A 46 -0.84 -5.60 21.28
N ILE A 47 -1.88 -5.71 22.12
CA ILE A 47 -2.57 -6.99 22.38
C ILE A 47 -3.32 -7.44 21.12
N VAL A 48 -4.07 -6.54 20.49
CA VAL A 48 -4.81 -6.81 19.25
C VAL A 48 -3.85 -7.20 18.12
N GLY A 49 -2.72 -6.50 18.00
CA GLY A 49 -1.68 -6.85 17.02
C GLY A 49 -1.15 -8.27 17.22
N ARG A 50 -0.85 -8.66 18.46
CA ARG A 50 -0.39 -10.04 18.77
C ARG A 50 -1.47 -11.09 18.49
N LEU A 51 -2.72 -10.82 18.83
CA LEU A 51 -3.84 -11.72 18.54
C LEU A 51 -4.04 -11.90 17.02
N PHE A 52 -3.91 -10.82 16.26
CA PHE A 52 -4.00 -10.84 14.80
C PHE A 52 -2.90 -11.71 14.18
N ILE A 53 -1.67 -11.66 14.69
CA ILE A 53 -0.58 -12.53 14.24
C ILE A 53 -0.92 -14.02 14.45
N VAL A 54 -1.48 -14.37 15.62
CA VAL A 54 -1.90 -15.76 15.90
C VAL A 54 -3.00 -16.19 14.93
N LEU A 55 -3.98 -15.33 14.67
CA LEU A 55 -5.07 -15.60 13.71
C LEU A 55 -4.56 -15.76 12.28
N MET A 56 -3.64 -14.92 11.83
CA MET A 56 -3.04 -15.04 10.50
C MET A 56 -2.22 -16.33 10.37
N CYS A 57 -1.53 -16.75 11.44
CA CYS A 57 -0.80 -18.01 11.47
C CYS A 57 -1.74 -19.22 11.32
N THR A 58 -2.87 -19.25 12.03
CA THR A 58 -3.85 -20.35 11.91
C THR A 58 -4.48 -20.41 10.53
N LEU A 59 -4.86 -19.26 9.95
CA LEU A 59 -5.36 -19.19 8.57
C LEU A 59 -4.32 -19.67 7.56
N SER A 60 -3.04 -19.33 7.75
CA SER A 60 -1.95 -19.79 6.86
C SER A 60 -1.81 -21.30 6.86
N ILE A 61 -1.91 -21.95 8.03
CA ILE A 61 -1.84 -23.41 8.16
C ILE A 61 -3.06 -24.06 7.47
N LEU A 62 -4.25 -23.50 7.65
CA LEU A 62 -5.48 -23.99 7.01
C LEU A 62 -5.46 -23.86 5.48
N TRP A 63 -4.68 -22.91 4.94
CA TRP A 63 -4.58 -22.68 3.50
C TRP A 63 -3.67 -23.69 2.77
N ILE A 64 -2.73 -24.33 3.46
CA ILE A 64 -1.79 -25.31 2.88
C ILE A 64 -2.48 -26.47 2.12
N PRO A 65 -3.47 -27.19 2.69
CA PRO A 65 -4.13 -28.28 1.97
C PRO A 65 -4.85 -27.80 0.72
N LEU A 66 -5.42 -26.59 0.77
CA LEU A 66 -6.16 -25.97 -0.33
C LEU A 66 -5.25 -25.76 -1.56
N VAL A 67 -4.05 -25.20 -1.34
CA VAL A 67 -3.07 -24.94 -2.40
C VAL A 67 -2.49 -26.24 -2.98
N LYS A 68 -2.26 -27.26 -2.14
CA LYS A 68 -1.75 -28.56 -2.60
C LYS A 68 -2.73 -29.27 -3.54
N SER A 69 -4.03 -29.16 -3.28
CA SER A 69 -5.06 -29.81 -4.10
C SER A 69 -5.23 -29.17 -5.47
N ALA A 70 -4.95 -27.86 -5.61
CA ALA A 70 -5.34 -27.09 -6.80
C ALA A 70 -4.25 -27.00 -7.89
N GLN A 71 -2.97 -27.23 -7.59
CA GLN A 71 -1.88 -26.72 -8.46
C GLN A 71 -0.84 -27.74 -8.95
N GLY A 72 -1.07 -29.05 -8.77
CA GLY A 72 -0.41 -30.12 -9.55
C GLY A 72 1.13 -30.08 -9.69
N GLY A 73 1.85 -29.38 -8.80
CA GLY A 73 3.31 -29.24 -8.83
C GLY A 73 3.90 -27.90 -9.31
N LYS A 74 3.10 -26.89 -9.71
CA LYS A 74 3.59 -25.57 -10.20
C LYS A 74 3.37 -24.41 -9.21
N LEU A 75 3.76 -24.60 -7.95
CA LEU A 75 3.50 -23.64 -6.84
C LEU A 75 4.06 -22.23 -7.08
N PHE A 76 5.26 -22.11 -7.67
CA PHE A 76 5.87 -20.80 -7.92
C PHE A 76 5.07 -19.98 -8.95
N THR A 77 4.66 -20.61 -10.06
CA THR A 77 3.82 -19.95 -11.07
C THR A 77 2.51 -19.46 -10.48
N TYR A 78 1.90 -20.26 -9.60
CA TYR A 78 0.69 -19.86 -8.89
C TYR A 78 0.90 -18.60 -8.03
N MET A 79 1.97 -18.54 -7.23
CA MET A 79 2.26 -17.36 -6.40
C MET A 79 2.39 -16.09 -7.24
N VAL A 80 3.17 -16.15 -8.32
CA VAL A 80 3.39 -15.00 -9.22
C VAL A 80 2.10 -14.57 -9.91
N VAL A 81 1.26 -15.52 -10.32
CA VAL A 81 -0.02 -15.21 -10.98
C VAL A 81 -1.02 -14.57 -10.01
N VAL A 82 -1.13 -15.10 -8.78
CA VAL A 82 -1.98 -14.53 -7.71
C VAL A 82 -1.54 -13.10 -7.37
N GLU A 83 -0.24 -12.90 -7.16
CA GLU A 83 0.34 -11.58 -6.94
C GLU A 83 0.12 -10.65 -8.14
N GLY A 84 0.20 -11.18 -9.35
CA GLY A 84 -0.11 -10.43 -10.57
C GLY A 84 -1.56 -9.96 -10.63
N TYR A 85 -2.53 -10.83 -10.31
CA TYR A 85 -3.96 -10.50 -10.38
C TYR A 85 -4.40 -9.53 -9.27
N LEU A 86 -3.86 -9.65 -8.06
CA LEU A 86 -4.16 -8.74 -6.94
C LEU A 86 -3.32 -7.45 -7.01
N GLY A 87 -2.06 -7.56 -7.43
CA GLY A 87 -1.12 -6.45 -7.49
C GLY A 87 -1.34 -5.52 -8.68
N SER A 88 -1.79 -6.02 -9.84
CA SER A 88 -1.94 -5.18 -11.04
C SER A 88 -2.95 -4.04 -10.86
N PRO A 89 -4.17 -4.25 -10.33
CA PRO A 89 -5.10 -3.15 -10.09
C PRO A 89 -4.55 -2.08 -9.13
N LEU A 90 -3.84 -2.49 -8.07
CA LEU A 90 -3.19 -1.57 -7.13
C LEU A 90 -2.05 -0.79 -7.81
N GLY A 91 -1.20 -1.48 -8.57
CA GLY A 91 -0.08 -0.89 -9.28
C GLY A 91 -0.53 0.20 -10.26
N VAL A 92 -1.58 -0.06 -11.04
CA VAL A 92 -2.17 0.93 -11.94
C VAL A 92 -2.76 2.10 -11.19
N LEU A 93 -3.50 1.84 -10.12
CA LEU A 93 -4.08 2.91 -9.31
C LEU A 93 -2.98 3.87 -8.83
N PHE A 94 -1.88 3.35 -8.29
CA PHE A 94 -0.75 4.18 -7.87
C PHE A 94 -0.08 4.89 -9.04
N LEU A 95 0.16 4.18 -10.15
CA LEU A 95 0.79 4.75 -11.33
C LEU A 95 -0.04 5.92 -11.89
N THR A 96 -1.34 5.71 -12.09
CA THR A 96 -2.26 6.72 -12.59
C THR A 96 -2.41 7.88 -11.59
N SER A 97 -2.47 7.60 -10.29
CA SER A 97 -2.55 8.65 -9.25
C SER A 97 -1.30 9.56 -9.22
N ILE A 98 -0.11 9.01 -9.47
CA ILE A 98 1.15 9.78 -9.46
C ILE A 98 1.34 10.56 -10.77
N PHE A 99 1.09 9.91 -11.91
CA PHE A 99 1.41 10.48 -13.22
C PHE A 99 0.26 11.29 -13.86
N TRP A 100 -0.99 11.10 -13.43
CA TRP A 100 -2.16 11.78 -14.01
C TRP A 100 -2.93 12.59 -12.95
N LYS A 101 -2.98 13.91 -13.17
CA LYS A 101 -3.72 14.87 -12.34
C LYS A 101 -5.24 14.65 -12.33
N GLY A 102 -5.78 14.00 -13.36
CA GLY A 102 -7.23 13.81 -13.51
C GLY A 102 -7.83 12.68 -12.66
N THR A 103 -7.03 11.97 -11.86
CA THR A 103 -7.52 10.85 -11.05
C THR A 103 -8.48 11.35 -9.96
N THR A 104 -9.73 10.92 -10.03
CA THR A 104 -10.76 11.25 -9.03
C THR A 104 -10.86 10.16 -7.95
N GLU A 105 -11.41 10.50 -6.78
CA GLU A 105 -11.60 9.52 -5.70
C GLU A 105 -12.56 8.40 -6.10
N ALA A 106 -13.67 8.73 -6.77
CA ALA A 106 -14.61 7.72 -7.25
C ALA A 106 -14.00 6.87 -8.38
N GLY A 107 -13.24 7.47 -9.29
CA GLY A 107 -12.54 6.74 -10.35
C GLY A 107 -11.47 5.79 -9.80
N ALA A 108 -10.74 6.22 -8.78
CA ALA A 108 -9.80 5.38 -8.05
C ALA A 108 -10.50 4.19 -7.37
N PHE A 109 -11.56 4.44 -6.61
CA PHE A 109 -12.29 3.40 -5.88
C PHE A 109 -12.96 2.39 -6.82
N TRP A 110 -13.79 2.87 -7.75
CA TRP A 110 -14.54 2.01 -8.66
C TRP A 110 -13.64 1.32 -9.69
N GLY A 111 -12.62 2.01 -10.21
CA GLY A 111 -11.65 1.42 -11.13
C GLY A 111 -10.83 0.31 -10.47
N LEU A 112 -10.40 0.52 -9.22
CA LEU A 112 -9.73 -0.52 -8.42
C LEU A 112 -10.64 -1.71 -8.15
N LEU A 113 -11.90 -1.44 -7.80
CA LEU A 113 -12.90 -2.47 -7.50
C LEU A 113 -13.20 -3.33 -8.73
N ILE A 114 -13.44 -2.72 -9.89
CA ILE A 114 -13.65 -3.43 -11.17
C ILE A 114 -12.43 -4.31 -11.48
N GLY A 115 -11.23 -3.78 -11.32
CA GLY A 115 -9.99 -4.55 -11.49
C GLY A 115 -9.88 -5.77 -10.60
N HIS A 116 -10.14 -5.60 -9.31
CA HIS A 116 -10.13 -6.70 -8.35
C HIS A 116 -11.24 -7.72 -8.62
N VAL A 117 -12.42 -7.29 -9.05
CA VAL A 117 -13.51 -8.21 -9.38
C VAL A 117 -13.16 -9.03 -10.62
N VAL A 118 -12.61 -8.42 -11.67
CA VAL A 118 -12.20 -9.14 -12.89
C VAL A 118 -11.03 -10.09 -12.61
N GLY A 119 -9.99 -9.62 -11.91
CA GLY A 119 -8.84 -10.44 -11.51
C GLY A 119 -9.25 -11.57 -10.54
N GLY A 120 -10.11 -11.26 -9.57
CA GLY A 120 -10.63 -12.21 -8.60
C GLY A 120 -11.53 -13.27 -9.23
N THR A 121 -12.39 -12.89 -10.17
CA THR A 121 -13.22 -13.86 -10.93
C THR A 121 -12.33 -14.82 -11.70
N ARG A 122 -11.26 -14.33 -12.34
CA ARG A 122 -10.28 -15.17 -13.02
C ARG A 122 -9.56 -16.12 -12.07
N LEU A 123 -9.12 -15.60 -10.92
CA LEU A 123 -8.46 -16.39 -9.89
C LEU A 123 -9.36 -17.51 -9.35
N ILE A 124 -10.63 -17.20 -9.09
CA ILE A 124 -11.63 -18.19 -8.65
C ILE A 124 -11.86 -19.25 -9.72
N LEU A 125 -11.97 -18.85 -10.99
CA LEU A 125 -12.13 -19.80 -12.10
C LEU A 125 -10.92 -20.74 -12.24
N GLU A 126 -9.71 -20.24 -12.07
CA GLU A 126 -8.48 -21.05 -12.10
C GLU A 126 -8.37 -21.98 -10.87
N PHE A 127 -8.95 -21.57 -9.75
CA PHE A 127 -9.06 -22.39 -8.55
C PHE A 127 -10.11 -23.50 -8.70
N VAL A 128 -11.27 -23.21 -9.29
CA VAL A 128 -12.38 -24.17 -9.50
C VAL A 128 -12.07 -25.16 -10.62
N TYR A 129 -11.40 -24.71 -11.68
CA TYR A 129 -11.03 -25.53 -12.84
C TYR A 129 -9.50 -25.68 -12.94
N PRO A 130 -8.89 -26.51 -12.07
CA PRO A 130 -7.45 -26.75 -12.12
C PRO A 130 -7.04 -27.39 -13.43
N ALA A 131 -5.79 -27.15 -13.86
CA ALA A 131 -5.27 -27.74 -15.09
C ALA A 131 -5.26 -29.28 -14.96
N PRO A 132 -5.84 -30.02 -15.93
CA PRO A 132 -5.83 -31.47 -15.92
C PRO A 132 -4.40 -32.03 -16.03
N ALA A 133 -4.21 -33.26 -15.55
CA ALA A 133 -2.94 -33.97 -15.72
C ALA A 133 -2.65 -34.22 -17.21
N CYS A 134 -1.37 -34.37 -17.55
CA CYS A 134 -0.94 -34.63 -18.92
C CYS A 134 -1.66 -35.87 -19.49
N GLY A 135 -2.47 -35.69 -20.53
CA GLY A 135 -3.16 -36.78 -21.25
C GLY A 135 -4.67 -36.90 -20.98
N GLU A 136 -5.23 -36.12 -20.06
CA GLU A 136 -6.67 -36.07 -19.80
C GLU A 136 -7.38 -35.02 -20.68
N PRO A 137 -8.68 -35.20 -21.01
CA PRO A 137 -9.44 -34.23 -21.80
C PRO A 137 -9.54 -32.87 -21.09
N GLU A 138 -9.45 -31.80 -21.87
CA GLU A 138 -9.45 -30.43 -21.36
C GLU A 138 -10.85 -30.04 -20.87
N THR A 139 -11.04 -29.99 -19.54
CA THR A 139 -12.31 -29.64 -18.89
C THR A 139 -12.47 -28.15 -18.62
N ARG A 140 -11.44 -27.33 -18.89
CA ARG A 140 -11.44 -25.89 -18.61
C ARG A 140 -12.29 -25.12 -19.63
N PRO A 141 -13.04 -24.09 -19.21
CA PRO A 141 -13.78 -23.24 -20.15
C PRO A 141 -12.82 -22.55 -21.13
N GLU A 142 -13.27 -22.30 -22.37
CA GLU A 142 -12.40 -21.81 -23.46
C GLU A 142 -11.63 -20.53 -23.12
N ILE A 143 -12.24 -19.64 -22.33
CA ILE A 143 -11.64 -18.37 -21.88
C ILE A 143 -10.41 -18.63 -20.99
N LEU A 144 -10.37 -19.77 -20.29
CA LEU A 144 -9.31 -20.18 -19.38
C LEU A 144 -8.13 -20.83 -20.11
N TYR A 145 -8.39 -21.66 -21.12
CA TYR A 145 -7.36 -22.30 -21.94
C TYR A 145 -6.76 -21.37 -23.02
N LYS A 146 -7.58 -20.57 -23.72
CA LYS A 146 -7.10 -19.73 -24.83
C LYS A 146 -6.30 -18.52 -24.36
N LEU A 147 -6.59 -17.99 -23.17
CA LEU A 147 -5.91 -16.81 -22.64
C LEU A 147 -4.93 -17.21 -21.53
N HIS A 148 -3.64 -17.32 -21.87
CA HIS A 148 -2.61 -17.65 -20.89
C HIS A 148 -2.47 -16.52 -19.84
N PRO A 149 -2.22 -16.83 -18.55
CA PRO A 149 -2.07 -15.83 -17.48
C PRO A 149 -1.11 -14.68 -17.81
N MET A 150 -0.02 -14.96 -18.52
CA MET A 150 0.99 -13.96 -18.94
C MET A 150 0.42 -12.84 -19.82
N TYR A 151 -0.60 -13.11 -20.64
CA TYR A 151 -1.28 -12.08 -21.43
C TYR A 151 -2.45 -11.44 -20.67
N PHE A 152 -3.06 -12.18 -19.74
CA PHE A 152 -4.17 -11.67 -18.94
C PHE A 152 -3.74 -10.57 -17.96
N ILE A 153 -2.57 -10.70 -17.32
CA ILE A 153 -2.06 -9.70 -16.36
C ILE A 153 -1.93 -8.30 -17.00
N PRO A 154 -1.23 -8.10 -18.14
CA PRO A 154 -1.16 -6.80 -18.78
C PRO A 154 -2.51 -6.35 -19.36
N LEU A 155 -3.38 -7.26 -19.80
CA LEU A 155 -4.73 -6.90 -20.21
C LEU A 155 -5.56 -6.36 -19.04
N LEU A 156 -5.45 -6.99 -17.87
CA LEU A 156 -6.10 -6.54 -16.63
C LEU A 156 -5.59 -5.15 -16.23
N LEU A 157 -4.28 -4.93 -16.34
CA LEU A 157 -3.63 -3.63 -16.11
C LEU A 157 -4.22 -2.54 -17.02
N VAL A 158 -4.36 -2.80 -18.32
CA VAL A 158 -4.96 -1.85 -19.27
C VAL A 158 -6.45 -1.63 -18.97
N LEU A 159 -7.18 -2.68 -18.63
CA LEU A 159 -8.60 -2.61 -18.29
C LEU A 159 -8.84 -1.75 -17.05
N THR A 160 -8.04 -1.92 -15.99
CA THR A 160 -8.15 -1.11 -14.78
C THR A 160 -7.78 0.34 -15.04
N ALA A 161 -6.75 0.60 -15.83
CA ALA A 161 -6.36 1.95 -16.22
C ALA A 161 -7.50 2.64 -16.99
N ALA A 162 -8.09 1.94 -17.97
CA ALA A 162 -9.21 2.42 -18.74
C ALA A 162 -10.42 2.71 -17.83
N ALA A 163 -10.75 1.82 -16.90
CA ALA A 163 -11.85 2.02 -15.95
C ALA A 163 -11.62 3.26 -15.07
N ILE A 164 -10.41 3.43 -14.51
CA ILE A 164 -10.05 4.61 -13.70
C ILE A 164 -10.19 5.89 -14.52
N VAL A 165 -9.68 5.91 -15.75
CA VAL A 165 -9.71 7.09 -16.62
C VAL A 165 -11.14 7.43 -17.01
N VAL A 166 -11.90 6.47 -17.51
CA VAL A 166 -13.29 6.66 -17.94
C VAL A 166 -14.14 7.18 -16.79
N ILE A 167 -14.10 6.52 -15.62
CA ILE A 167 -14.91 6.95 -14.47
C ILE A 167 -14.45 8.31 -13.95
N SER A 168 -13.14 8.59 -13.97
CA SER A 168 -12.61 9.89 -13.58
C SER A 168 -13.01 11.02 -14.53
N MET A 169 -13.20 10.73 -15.82
CA MET A 169 -13.72 11.72 -16.78
C MET A 169 -15.19 12.06 -16.54
N PHE A 170 -15.99 11.10 -16.04
CA PHE A 170 -17.40 11.29 -15.72
C PHE A 170 -17.66 11.78 -14.29
N THR A 171 -16.63 11.82 -13.42
CA THR A 171 -16.74 12.24 -12.03
C THR A 171 -16.28 13.69 -11.84
N THR A 172 -16.77 14.35 -10.78
CA THR A 172 -16.32 15.69 -10.37
C THR A 172 -14.79 15.74 -10.25
N LYS A 173 -14.18 16.69 -10.97
CA LYS A 173 -12.74 16.93 -10.94
C LYS A 173 -12.32 17.44 -9.56
N ARG A 174 -11.17 16.96 -9.10
CA ARG A 174 -10.55 17.38 -7.83
C ARG A 174 -10.07 18.83 -7.95
N THR A 175 -10.21 19.62 -6.88
CA THR A 175 -9.88 21.06 -6.92
C THR A 175 -8.37 21.24 -6.96
N GLU A 176 -7.83 22.22 -7.73
CA GLU A 176 -6.38 22.46 -7.87
C GLU A 176 -5.62 22.55 -6.53
N ALA A 177 -6.26 23.09 -5.48
CA ALA A 177 -5.69 23.15 -4.13
C ALA A 177 -5.44 21.77 -3.49
N GLU A 178 -6.19 20.74 -3.88
CA GLU A 178 -6.05 19.36 -3.38
C GLU A 178 -5.05 18.52 -4.19
N LEU A 179 -4.57 19.03 -5.32
CA LEU A 179 -3.57 18.36 -6.17
C LEU A 179 -2.13 18.77 -5.84
N VAL A 180 -1.92 19.86 -5.08
CA VAL A 180 -0.58 20.39 -4.80
C VAL A 180 0.28 19.37 -4.05
N GLY A 181 1.42 18.99 -4.63
CA GLY A 181 2.37 18.05 -4.04
C GLY A 181 1.95 16.58 -4.01
N VAL A 182 0.84 16.19 -4.66
CA VAL A 182 0.34 14.79 -4.70
C VAL A 182 0.78 14.07 -5.97
N THR A 183 0.86 14.77 -7.10
CA THR A 183 1.26 14.20 -8.40
C THR A 183 2.69 14.56 -8.74
N TRP A 184 3.32 13.80 -9.64
CA TRP A 184 4.68 14.09 -10.12
C TRP A 184 4.80 15.52 -10.68
N TRP A 185 3.77 15.95 -11.41
CA TRP A 185 3.74 17.26 -12.06
C TRP A 185 3.47 18.43 -11.10
N THR A 186 2.79 18.19 -9.98
CA THR A 186 2.50 19.21 -8.96
C THR A 186 3.50 19.19 -7.79
N ARG A 187 4.60 18.42 -7.91
CA ARG A 187 5.62 18.25 -6.86
C ARG A 187 6.26 19.57 -6.41
N TYR A 188 6.43 20.53 -7.34
CA TYR A 188 7.09 21.81 -7.08
C TYR A 188 6.12 22.99 -6.94
N ASP A 189 4.81 22.75 -7.00
CA ASP A 189 3.83 23.83 -6.89
C ASP A 189 3.85 24.46 -5.49
N PRO A 190 3.84 25.81 -5.38
CA PRO A 190 3.82 26.48 -4.10
C PRO A 190 2.52 26.15 -3.35
N TYR A 191 2.66 25.54 -2.17
CA TYR A 191 1.54 25.14 -1.31
C TYR A 191 0.72 26.36 -0.89
N THR A 192 -0.52 26.48 -1.39
CA THR A 192 -1.50 27.44 -0.87
C THR A 192 -2.19 26.82 0.35
N VAL A 193 -1.98 27.43 1.51
CA VAL A 193 -2.60 27.02 2.78
C VAL A 193 -4.10 27.33 2.73
N ASN A 194 -4.91 26.43 2.18
CA ASN A 194 -6.37 26.46 2.30
C ASN A 194 -6.92 25.08 2.69
N ARG A 195 -6.16 24.34 3.49
CA ARG A 195 -6.55 23.04 4.04
C ARG A 195 -6.64 23.14 5.57
N LYS A 196 -7.69 23.79 6.08
CA LYS A 196 -8.12 23.59 7.47
C LYS A 196 -9.58 23.16 7.66
N ASP A 197 -10.47 23.24 6.67
CA ASP A 197 -11.90 23.17 7.04
C ASP A 197 -12.66 21.87 6.72
N LYS A 198 -12.02 20.78 6.23
CA LYS A 198 -12.83 19.56 5.88
C LYS A 198 -12.29 18.19 6.27
N VAL A 199 -11.07 18.08 6.81
CA VAL A 199 -10.56 16.78 7.33
C VAL A 199 -10.30 16.84 8.84
N GLY A 200 -10.28 18.05 9.43
CA GLY A 200 -10.07 18.27 10.86
C GLY A 200 -11.33 18.29 11.71
N GLU A 201 -12.51 18.60 11.17
CA GLU A 201 -13.73 18.73 11.98
C GLU A 201 -14.42 17.39 12.30
N ASP A 202 -14.27 16.38 11.43
CA ASP A 202 -14.90 15.06 11.66
C ASP A 202 -14.13 14.21 12.70
N HIS A 203 -12.90 14.59 13.05
CA HIS A 203 -12.07 13.86 14.02
C HIS A 203 -11.83 14.61 15.35
N ILE A 204 -12.22 15.88 15.46
CA ILE A 204 -11.99 16.73 16.65
C ILE A 204 -13.28 16.99 17.46
N THR A 205 -14.45 16.49 17.03
CA THR A 205 -15.69 16.52 17.82
C THR A 205 -15.79 15.43 18.90
N ILE A 206 -14.66 15.02 19.51
CA ILE A 206 -14.67 14.33 20.81
C ILE A 206 -14.14 15.28 21.87
N LYS A 207 -15.06 16.14 22.34
CA LYS A 207 -15.14 16.70 23.69
C LYS A 207 -13.83 17.18 24.32
N GLU A 208 -13.52 18.46 24.13
CA GLU A 208 -13.17 19.30 25.26
C GLU A 208 -14.36 19.34 26.23
N GLY A 209 -14.10 18.97 27.47
CA GLY A 209 -15.11 18.81 28.50
C GLY A 209 -14.46 18.35 29.79
N CYS A 210 -13.56 19.17 30.34
CA CYS A 210 -13.41 19.23 31.78
C CYS A 210 -13.07 20.68 32.17
N ASP A 211 -13.86 21.12 33.13
CA ASP A 211 -14.09 22.45 33.67
C ASP A 211 -12.84 23.19 34.17
N SER A 212 -12.99 24.52 34.20
CA SER A 212 -11.99 25.54 34.49
C SER A 212 -11.53 25.56 35.95
N GLY A 213 -10.24 25.90 36.13
CA GLY A 213 -9.66 26.37 37.38
C GLY A 213 -8.48 27.28 37.08
N ASP A 214 -8.72 28.58 37.14
CA ASP A 214 -7.74 29.66 36.99
C ASP A 214 -6.67 29.61 38.10
N GLN A 215 -5.39 29.68 37.72
CA GLN A 215 -4.38 30.40 38.52
C GLN A 215 -3.16 30.78 37.68
N ARG A 216 -3.05 32.09 37.50
CA ARG A 216 -1.92 32.84 36.95
C ARG A 216 -0.78 32.86 37.98
N GLN A 217 0.36 32.19 37.76
CA GLN A 217 1.64 32.62 38.38
C GLN A 217 2.93 32.02 37.80
N SER A 218 3.86 32.95 37.53
CA SER A 218 5.32 32.90 37.69
C SER A 218 6.12 31.76 37.04
N GLY A 219 6.88 32.13 36.01
CA GLY A 219 7.80 31.26 35.27
C GLY A 219 8.86 30.61 36.15
N GLY A 220 8.94 29.29 36.07
CA GLY A 220 10.00 28.47 36.63
C GLY A 220 10.56 27.48 35.61
N LEU A 221 11.77 26.98 35.87
CA LEU A 221 12.51 26.00 35.05
C LEU A 221 11.66 24.78 34.63
N CYS A 222 10.68 24.41 35.48
CA CYS A 222 9.75 23.31 35.26
C CYS A 222 8.75 23.60 34.12
N SER A 223 8.30 24.85 33.94
CA SER A 223 7.43 25.23 32.81
C SER A 223 8.18 25.10 31.48
N ARG A 224 9.47 25.49 31.44
CA ARG A 224 10.34 25.26 30.28
C ARG A 224 10.58 23.77 30.00
N PHE A 225 10.65 22.94 31.05
CA PHE A 225 10.83 21.50 30.94
C PHE A 225 9.54 20.78 30.46
N VAL A 226 8.37 21.24 30.88
CA VAL A 226 7.07 20.73 30.41
C VAL A 226 6.82 21.13 28.95
N VAL A 227 7.18 22.35 28.53
CA VAL A 227 7.15 22.77 27.12
C VAL A 227 8.15 21.98 26.27
N PHE A 228 9.32 21.63 26.84
CA PHE A 228 10.33 20.79 26.19
C PHE A 228 9.87 19.33 26.03
N LEU A 229 9.12 18.78 26.99
CA LEU A 229 8.64 17.39 26.96
C LEU A 229 7.31 17.19 26.22
N PHE A 230 6.41 18.18 26.21
CA PHE A 230 5.07 18.05 25.64
C PHE A 230 4.80 18.92 24.41
N GLY A 231 5.71 19.82 24.04
CA GLY A 231 5.55 20.69 22.87
C GLY A 231 4.45 21.73 23.07
N SER A 232 4.72 22.99 22.71
CA SER A 232 3.65 24.00 22.65
C SER A 232 2.61 23.59 21.62
N ASN A 233 1.34 23.73 21.97
CA ASN A 233 0.19 23.46 21.10
C ASN A 233 -0.02 24.62 20.09
N ASP A 234 1.07 25.17 19.55
CA ASP A 234 1.03 26.21 18.52
C ASP A 234 0.89 25.56 17.15
N SER A 235 -0.36 25.19 16.82
CA SER A 235 -0.74 24.57 15.54
C SER A 235 -0.26 25.35 14.30
N HIS A 236 0.07 26.63 14.44
CA HIS A 236 0.63 27.47 13.38
C HIS A 236 2.15 27.25 13.20
N LEU A 237 2.90 27.09 14.30
CA LEU A 237 4.35 26.85 14.25
C LEU A 237 4.67 25.43 13.78
N THR A 238 3.88 24.43 14.19
CA THR A 238 4.02 23.06 13.72
C THR A 238 3.81 22.98 12.21
N GLN A 239 2.87 23.76 11.67
CA GLN A 239 2.55 23.79 10.25
C GLN A 239 3.67 24.43 9.42
N GLU A 240 4.27 25.53 9.88
CA GLU A 240 5.42 26.14 9.20
C GLU A 240 6.67 25.24 9.22
N ILE A 241 6.94 24.56 10.35
CA ILE A 241 8.05 23.59 10.44
C ILE A 241 7.82 22.40 9.51
N GLN A 242 6.60 21.88 9.41
CA GLN A 242 6.26 20.76 8.52
C GLN A 242 6.35 21.13 7.03
N VAL A 243 6.06 22.39 6.69
CA VAL A 243 6.20 22.92 5.32
C VAL A 243 7.67 23.19 4.98
N ALA A 244 8.44 23.73 5.93
CA ALA A 244 9.88 23.91 5.77
C ALA A 244 10.62 22.57 5.63
N ASP A 245 10.27 21.58 6.46
CA ASP A 245 10.84 20.24 6.44
C ASP A 245 10.46 19.45 5.17
N ARG A 246 9.27 19.72 4.61
CA ARG A 246 8.87 19.15 3.31
C ARG A 246 9.66 19.74 2.14
N LYS A 247 9.98 21.05 2.17
CA LYS A 247 10.82 21.69 1.14
C LYS A 247 12.25 21.13 1.16
N THR A 248 12.82 20.88 2.34
CA THR A 248 14.13 20.24 2.50
C THR A 248 14.10 18.76 2.10
N PHE A 249 13.00 18.03 2.35
CA PHE A 249 12.83 16.64 1.90
C PHE A 249 12.78 16.49 0.37
N LEU A 250 12.17 17.44 -0.35
CA LEU A 250 12.07 17.37 -1.81
C LEU A 250 13.38 17.69 -2.53
N GLN A 251 14.31 18.41 -1.88
CA GLN A 251 15.64 18.67 -2.39
C GLN A 251 16.60 17.54 -2.02
N GLU A 252 16.76 16.62 -2.95
CA GLU A 252 17.73 15.53 -2.82
C GLU A 252 19.16 16.08 -2.82
N LYS A 253 19.99 15.64 -1.85
CA LYS A 253 21.41 16.00 -1.82
C LYS A 253 22.07 15.58 -3.13
N ARG A 254 22.96 16.43 -3.67
CA ARG A 254 23.60 16.25 -4.99
C ARG A 254 24.18 14.85 -5.23
N LEU A 255 24.76 14.24 -4.18
CA LEU A 255 25.34 12.89 -4.24
C LEU A 255 24.28 11.79 -4.45
N TRP A 256 23.14 11.86 -3.75
CA TRP A 256 22.07 10.87 -3.87
C TRP A 256 21.40 10.90 -5.23
N ARG A 257 21.21 12.11 -5.80
CA ARG A 257 20.71 12.26 -7.16
C ARG A 257 21.62 11.61 -8.20
N ILE A 258 22.93 11.82 -8.10
CA ILE A 258 23.91 11.23 -9.02
C ILE A 258 23.91 9.70 -8.87
N PHE A 259 23.89 9.20 -7.63
CA PHE A 259 23.83 7.78 -7.34
C PHE A 259 22.57 7.11 -7.92
N LEU A 260 21.38 7.69 -7.67
CA LEU A 260 20.12 7.18 -8.19
C LEU A 260 20.07 7.20 -9.72
N ASN A 261 20.56 8.27 -10.35
CA ASN A 261 20.63 8.35 -11.81
C ASN A 261 21.57 7.27 -12.40
N LEU A 262 22.72 7.01 -11.78
CA LEU A 262 23.62 5.93 -12.20
C LEU A 262 22.98 4.55 -12.03
N LEU A 263 22.29 4.32 -10.92
CA LEU A 263 21.57 3.08 -10.67
C LEU A 263 20.43 2.87 -11.70
N ALA A 264 19.71 3.93 -12.04
CA ALA A 264 18.67 3.89 -13.05
C ALA A 264 19.23 3.55 -14.45
N VAL A 265 20.34 4.18 -14.85
CA VAL A 265 21.02 3.87 -16.12
C VAL A 265 21.49 2.41 -16.15
N PHE A 266 22.05 1.92 -15.03
CA PHE A 266 22.47 0.53 -14.90
C PHE A 266 21.31 -0.46 -15.03
N LEU A 267 20.17 -0.17 -14.39
CA LEU A 267 18.94 -0.95 -14.52
C LEU A 267 18.40 -0.98 -15.95
N ILE A 268 18.36 0.17 -16.63
CA ILE A 268 17.93 0.27 -18.03
C ILE A 268 18.86 -0.54 -18.94
N ALA A 269 20.17 -0.49 -18.70
CA ALA A 269 21.15 -1.27 -19.47
C ALA A 269 20.96 -2.79 -19.28
N ILE A 270 20.70 -3.25 -18.05
CA ILE A 270 20.40 -4.65 -17.77
C ILE A 270 19.10 -5.09 -18.46
N ILE A 271 18.04 -4.31 -18.36
CA ILE A 271 16.76 -4.63 -19.00
C ILE A 271 16.92 -4.68 -20.51
N ALA A 272 17.62 -3.72 -21.12
CA ALA A 272 17.90 -3.71 -22.55
C ALA A 272 18.73 -4.93 -22.98
N PHE A 273 19.74 -5.32 -22.20
CA PHE A 273 20.53 -6.52 -22.45
C PHE A 273 19.68 -7.80 -22.36
N LEU A 274 18.84 -7.93 -21.32
CA LEU A 274 17.95 -9.08 -21.17
C LEU A 274 16.92 -9.16 -22.31
N CYS A 275 16.33 -8.04 -22.71
CA CYS A 275 15.43 -7.98 -23.85
C CYS A 275 16.13 -8.33 -25.17
N GLY A 276 17.37 -7.88 -25.37
CA GLY A 276 18.13 -8.21 -26.59
C GLY A 276 18.73 -9.62 -26.61
N PHE A 277 18.82 -10.30 -25.48
CA PHE A 277 19.37 -11.66 -25.38
C PHE A 277 18.29 -12.74 -25.40
N TYR A 278 17.11 -12.45 -24.83
CA TYR A 278 15.99 -13.40 -24.74
C TYR A 278 14.92 -13.21 -25.82
N HIS A 279 15.09 -12.23 -26.72
CA HIS A 279 14.20 -11.97 -27.86
C HIS A 279 15.00 -11.93 -29.16
#